data_AF-W9K175-F1
#
_entry.id   AF-W9K175-F1
#
_cell.length_a   1.000
_cell.length_b   1.000
_cell.length_c   1.000
_cell.angle_alpha   90.00
_cell.angle_beta   90.00
_cell.angle_gamma   90.00
#
_symmetry.space_group_name_H-M   'P 1'
#
loop_
_entity.id
_entity.type
_entity.pdbx_description
1 polymer ?
#
loop_
_entity_poly.entity_id
_entity_poly.type
_entity_poly.pdbx_seq_one_letter_code
_entity_poly.pdbx_strand_id
1 'polypeptide(L)'
;MAPTSRIAFLALSFLLSGHFAAAECDISGNYTIIAAPDDQDGVQSCKDVDGSLSLLFDKDPSSWPSDKATVDLGDISSLTGDLVIYPHHDSKKTVVTASSLKTIEGALTIWNTGTGKDHTIEEFDLVFDALEEVGKDYVITEAFAKLSLEHKTDITVGGMARVYDTDVEELQLNGVYTVNGDFSIDSNSDMKELDVPALTYANKGLIVKGNNALEKVSFAKLKGVKGNMQFNQNGALQTIYLAALESAATMSITANGNDATVLLPWLSSIGNSTTTATSDFSGLGQIEFSSLRTVNGSLTFESNSFEDLTIPLLKEMNGAITVEDNPSLTTFALPRVTYVDELDISSNDKLTNITANALKSAGTIAIKGSFTNVEFFNLKKVTGDFKVSGDESMDCSWFDANIKSIVEGKYTCVGDHDKKERKPSTGGIEDTEGNPKDYMSSPDDNGGNGGSGGGSGGGSSGSGSGSGSGSGNSDGDKGGSKGGLSTGAKAGIGIGVAIIVVLLIVGAVMFWLWRRRQTAAPGEKRLGSSGSGSTKKGIFDGQQMGVQTKIEATNPSPSPSIGTLNFGRNSLIESTGGFTEKSLNAWKTIRRVSVSSGGSSTVKEGTSILKG
;
A
#
# COMPACT_ATOMS: atom_id res chain seq x y z
N MET A 1 25.69 42.02 23.21
CA MET A 1 26.52 41.14 24.05
C MET A 1 25.66 39.97 24.49
N ALA A 2 25.82 38.83 23.85
CA ALA A 2 25.24 37.54 24.21
C ALA A 2 26.38 36.51 24.02
N PRO A 3 26.60 35.58 24.97
CA PRO A 3 27.78 34.75 24.92
C PRO A 3 27.61 33.62 23.91
N THR A 4 28.63 33.52 23.09
CA THR A 4 29.03 32.43 22.20
C THR A 4 29.23 31.11 22.96
N SER A 5 28.70 30.00 22.45
CA SER A 5 29.37 28.70 22.57
C SER A 5 29.04 27.80 21.39
N ARG A 6 30.02 27.67 20.50
CA ARG A 6 30.12 26.62 19.49
C ARG A 6 30.12 25.27 20.19
N ILE A 7 29.24 24.35 19.78
CA ILE A 7 29.40 22.92 20.08
C ILE A 7 29.77 22.27 18.75
N ALA A 8 31.07 22.04 18.58
CA ALA A 8 31.63 21.17 17.58
C ALA A 8 31.18 19.74 17.89
N PHE A 9 30.43 19.11 16.99
CA PHE A 9 30.22 17.68 17.01
C PHE A 9 31.49 17.00 16.49
N LEU A 10 32.26 16.44 17.42
CA LEU A 10 33.30 15.46 17.13
C LEU A 10 32.62 14.19 16.60
N ALA A 11 32.66 14.01 15.27
CA ALA A 11 32.57 12.70 14.66
C ALA A 11 33.80 11.90 15.11
N LEU A 12 33.62 10.96 16.03
CA LEU A 12 34.71 10.13 16.51
C LEU A 12 34.94 9.01 15.50
N SER A 13 36.05 9.17 14.78
CA SER A 13 36.69 8.24 13.87
C SER A 13 36.82 6.82 14.43
N PHE A 14 36.15 5.89 13.75
CA PHE A 14 36.66 4.54 13.50
C PHE A 14 36.66 4.30 11.99
N LEU A 15 37.52 5.08 11.32
CA LEU A 15 37.89 4.86 9.92
C LEU A 15 39.11 3.93 9.94
N LEU A 16 38.92 2.66 9.62
CA LEU A 16 39.85 2.02 8.69
C LEU A 16 39.32 2.32 7.27
N SER A 17 39.31 3.59 6.88
CA SER A 17 39.13 3.96 5.48
C SER A 17 40.49 3.87 4.80
N GLY A 18 40.62 2.92 3.88
CA GLY A 18 41.69 2.97 2.89
C GLY A 18 41.44 4.17 1.99
N HIS A 19 42.28 5.19 2.07
CA HIS A 19 42.46 6.10 0.94
C HIS A 19 43.20 5.28 -0.12
N PHE A 20 42.66 5.23 -1.34
CA PHE A 20 43.17 4.36 -2.39
C PHE A 20 44.65 4.59 -2.65
N ALA A 21 45.40 3.48 -2.71
CA ALA A 21 46.61 3.37 -3.51
C ALA A 21 46.25 2.47 -4.71
N ALA A 22 46.43 2.97 -5.92
CA ALA A 22 46.08 2.30 -7.17
C ALA A 22 46.63 0.85 -7.25
N ALA A 23 45.76 -0.17 -7.32
CA ALA A 23 45.97 -1.45 -8.03
C ALA A 23 44.96 -2.58 -7.68
N GLU A 24 44.24 -2.54 -6.56
CA GLU A 24 43.41 -3.67 -6.13
C GLU A 24 41.91 -3.33 -6.23
N CYS A 25 41.23 -3.91 -7.23
CA CYS A 25 39.77 -3.83 -7.40
C CYS A 25 39.01 -4.81 -6.48
N ASP A 26 39.72 -5.41 -5.51
CA ASP A 26 39.19 -6.23 -4.44
C ASP A 26 39.16 -5.38 -3.17
N ILE A 27 37.95 -4.98 -2.77
CA ILE A 27 37.65 -4.21 -1.55
C ILE A 27 36.82 -5.06 -0.59
N SER A 28 36.90 -6.39 -0.72
CA SER A 28 36.08 -7.34 0.03
C SER A 28 36.25 -7.13 1.54
N GLY A 29 35.13 -6.92 2.22
CA GLY A 29 35.10 -6.70 3.67
C GLY A 29 35.29 -5.25 4.14
N ASN A 30 35.51 -4.29 3.24
CA ASN A 30 35.54 -2.85 3.54
C ASN A 30 34.57 -2.05 2.66
N TYR A 31 34.24 -0.84 3.10
CA TYR A 31 33.53 0.15 2.29
C TYR A 31 34.55 1.13 1.69
N THR A 32 34.45 1.35 0.38
CA THR A 32 35.22 2.41 -0.30
C THR A 32 34.46 3.73 -0.20
N ILE A 33 35.15 4.83 0.08
CA ILE A 33 34.58 6.18 0.03
C ILE A 33 35.25 6.99 -1.09
N ILE A 34 34.47 7.53 -2.02
CA ILE A 34 34.89 8.59 -2.95
C ILE A 34 34.44 9.93 -2.35
N ALA A 35 35.36 10.72 -1.81
CA ALA A 35 35.06 11.94 -1.03
C ALA A 35 35.14 13.23 -1.86
N ALA A 36 36.06 13.26 -2.83
CA ALA A 36 36.34 14.37 -3.72
C ALA A 36 36.50 13.90 -5.19
N PRO A 37 36.43 14.80 -6.19
CA PRO A 37 36.58 14.43 -7.60
C PRO A 37 37.86 13.64 -7.91
N ASP A 38 38.98 13.97 -7.27
CA ASP A 38 40.28 13.34 -7.52
C ASP A 38 40.36 11.90 -6.95
N ASP A 39 39.46 11.52 -6.04
CA ASP A 39 39.45 10.17 -5.44
C ASP A 39 38.89 9.11 -6.41
N GLN A 40 38.13 9.53 -7.43
CA GLN A 40 37.47 8.60 -8.35
C GLN A 40 38.45 7.90 -9.30
N ASP A 41 39.61 8.50 -9.57
CA ASP A 41 40.65 7.98 -10.49
C ASP A 41 41.10 6.57 -10.10
N GLY A 42 41.10 6.25 -8.80
CA GLY A 42 41.49 4.94 -8.29
C GLY A 42 40.52 3.82 -8.65
N VAL A 43 39.23 4.14 -8.88
CA VAL A 43 38.15 3.16 -9.08
C VAL A 43 37.66 3.13 -10.53
N GLN A 44 37.76 4.24 -11.27
CA GLN A 44 37.33 4.35 -12.66
C GLN A 44 37.99 3.35 -13.62
N SER A 45 39.20 2.88 -13.30
CA SER A 45 39.94 1.89 -14.09
C SER A 45 39.60 0.44 -13.75
N CYS A 46 38.83 0.21 -12.67
CA CYS A 46 38.38 -1.12 -12.30
C CYS A 46 37.26 -1.57 -13.22
N LYS A 47 37.38 -2.79 -13.76
CA LYS A 47 36.32 -3.40 -14.56
C LYS A 47 35.28 -4.11 -13.69
N ASP A 48 35.73 -4.80 -12.66
CA ASP A 48 34.91 -5.57 -11.73
C ASP A 48 35.37 -5.19 -10.32
N VAL A 49 34.43 -4.84 -9.44
CA VAL A 49 34.71 -4.41 -8.06
C VAL A 49 34.15 -5.45 -7.09
N ASP A 50 35.01 -6.08 -6.30
CA ASP A 50 34.60 -7.02 -5.25
C ASP A 50 34.42 -6.30 -3.91
N GLY A 51 33.18 -6.01 -3.50
CA GLY A 51 32.81 -5.34 -2.26
C GLY A 51 31.92 -4.11 -2.47
N SER A 52 31.76 -3.26 -1.45
CA SER A 52 30.80 -2.15 -1.47
C SER A 52 31.44 -0.79 -1.74
N LEU A 53 30.77 0.03 -2.55
CA LEU A 53 31.19 1.38 -2.91
C LEU A 53 30.24 2.42 -2.31
N SER A 54 30.77 3.39 -1.58
CA SER A 54 30.04 4.55 -1.05
C SER A 54 30.55 5.83 -1.70
N LEU A 55 29.67 6.56 -2.37
CA LEU A 55 29.96 7.87 -2.93
C LEU A 55 29.54 8.90 -1.90
N LEU A 56 30.52 9.43 -1.15
CA LEU A 56 30.27 10.46 -0.15
C LEU A 56 30.72 11.79 -0.72
N PHE A 57 29.79 12.64 -1.13
CA PHE A 57 30.18 13.99 -1.46
C PHE A 57 30.42 14.74 -0.13
N ASP A 58 31.69 14.87 0.28
CA ASP A 58 32.11 15.30 1.63
C ASP A 58 31.59 16.69 2.02
N LYS A 59 31.56 16.95 3.33
CA LYS A 59 31.06 18.16 3.99
C LYS A 59 32.02 19.35 3.92
N ASP A 60 33.22 19.20 3.33
CA ASP A 60 34.07 20.36 3.04
C ASP A 60 33.53 21.04 1.77
N PRO A 61 32.83 22.18 1.87
CA PRO A 61 32.17 22.83 0.72
C PRO A 61 33.19 23.33 -0.31
N SER A 62 34.49 23.31 0.01
CA SER A 62 35.56 23.71 -0.90
C SER A 62 36.07 22.57 -1.79
N SER A 63 35.71 21.33 -1.49
CA SER A 63 36.13 20.14 -2.26
C SER A 63 35.33 19.94 -3.56
N TRP A 64 34.11 20.49 -3.63
CA TRP A 64 33.22 20.39 -4.78
C TRP A 64 32.80 21.78 -5.30
N PRO A 65 32.58 21.95 -6.62
CA PRO A 65 32.01 23.17 -7.17
C PRO A 65 30.59 23.42 -6.61
N SER A 66 30.27 24.68 -6.27
CA SER A 66 28.97 25.06 -5.69
C SER A 66 27.79 24.98 -6.68
N ASP A 67 28.08 24.93 -7.99
CA ASP A 67 27.08 24.74 -9.02
C ASP A 67 26.76 23.25 -9.24
N LYS A 68 27.79 22.41 -9.36
CA LYS A 68 27.63 21.00 -9.73
C LYS A 68 28.72 20.10 -9.14
N ALA A 69 28.31 19.06 -8.43
CA ALA A 69 29.16 17.93 -8.06
C ALA A 69 28.93 16.76 -9.03
N THR A 70 29.99 16.12 -9.51
CA THR A 70 29.88 15.03 -10.50
C THR A 70 30.88 13.93 -10.22
N VAL A 71 30.41 12.69 -10.20
CA VAL A 71 31.22 11.47 -10.14
C VAL A 71 30.88 10.60 -11.34
N ASP A 72 31.91 10.16 -12.06
CA ASP A 72 31.78 9.13 -13.10
C ASP A 72 32.44 7.85 -12.64
N LEU A 73 31.72 6.73 -12.67
CA LEU A 73 32.24 5.41 -12.28
C LEU A 73 33.07 4.76 -13.39
N GLY A 74 33.17 5.36 -14.58
CA GLY A 74 34.09 4.94 -15.63
C GLY A 74 33.78 3.56 -16.19
N ASP A 75 34.80 2.69 -16.23
CA ASP A 75 34.73 1.36 -16.86
C ASP A 75 34.19 0.25 -15.94
N ILE A 76 33.76 0.59 -14.73
CA ILE A 76 33.16 -0.38 -13.80
C ILE A 76 31.94 -1.01 -14.46
N SER A 77 32.00 -2.33 -14.60
CA SER A 77 30.96 -3.14 -15.23
C SER A 77 30.16 -3.99 -14.25
N SER A 78 30.75 -4.34 -13.10
CA SER A 78 30.08 -5.10 -12.05
C SER A 78 30.55 -4.70 -10.64
N LEU A 79 29.65 -4.82 -9.66
CA LEU A 79 29.89 -4.60 -8.23
C LEU A 79 29.27 -5.76 -7.43
N THR A 80 30.06 -6.50 -6.65
CA THR A 80 29.55 -7.64 -5.84
C THR A 80 28.86 -7.18 -4.53
N GLY A 81 29.16 -5.97 -4.06
CA GLY A 81 28.57 -5.37 -2.87
C GLY A 81 27.51 -4.32 -3.19
N ASP A 82 27.29 -3.44 -2.21
CA ASP A 82 26.30 -2.37 -2.28
C ASP A 82 26.90 -1.10 -2.90
N LEU A 83 26.11 -0.36 -3.67
CA LEU A 83 26.40 1.01 -4.10
C LEU A 83 25.56 1.98 -3.29
N VAL A 84 26.20 2.81 -2.47
CA VAL A 84 25.53 3.82 -1.64
C VAL A 84 25.96 5.21 -2.09
N ILE A 85 25.00 6.11 -2.31
CA ILE A 85 25.25 7.46 -2.78
C ILE A 85 24.71 8.45 -1.76
N TYR A 86 25.58 9.33 -1.29
CA TYR A 86 25.29 10.43 -0.37
C TYR A 86 25.50 11.77 -1.11
N PRO A 87 24.44 12.35 -1.68
CA PRO A 87 24.52 13.55 -2.52
C PRO A 87 25.14 14.76 -1.81
N HIS A 88 25.72 15.69 -2.59
CA HIS A 88 26.36 16.89 -2.05
C HIS A 88 25.32 17.95 -1.69
N HIS A 89 25.25 18.33 -0.41
CA HIS A 89 24.29 19.32 0.09
C HIS A 89 24.58 20.77 -0.33
N ASP A 90 25.86 21.11 -0.54
CA ASP A 90 26.25 22.50 -0.82
C ASP A 90 26.28 22.83 -2.32
N SER A 91 26.13 21.82 -3.18
CA SER A 91 25.99 22.00 -4.63
C SER A 91 24.52 22.04 -5.00
N LYS A 92 24.17 22.87 -5.98
CA LYS A 92 22.81 22.86 -6.55
C LYS A 92 22.46 21.54 -7.21
N LYS A 93 23.46 20.87 -7.79
CA LYS A 93 23.24 19.64 -8.54
C LYS A 93 24.30 18.59 -8.20
N THR A 94 23.85 17.36 -7.96
CA THR A 94 24.73 16.19 -7.89
C THR A 94 24.44 15.29 -9.09
N VAL A 95 25.49 14.80 -9.75
CA VAL A 95 25.39 13.89 -10.91
C VAL A 95 26.28 12.68 -10.68
N VAL A 96 25.71 11.49 -10.84
CA VAL A 96 26.45 10.24 -10.83
C VAL A 96 26.20 9.48 -12.12
N THR A 97 27.28 9.17 -12.85
CA THR A 97 27.21 8.44 -14.12
C THR A 97 27.94 7.12 -14.04
N ALA A 98 27.41 6.11 -14.72
CA ALA A 98 28.08 4.82 -14.92
C ALA A 98 27.61 4.21 -16.24
N SER A 99 28.36 4.43 -17.31
CA SER A 99 27.97 4.00 -18.66
C SER A 99 28.13 2.49 -18.88
N SER A 100 29.06 1.85 -18.15
CA SER A 100 29.42 0.44 -18.31
C SER A 100 28.83 -0.47 -17.23
N LEU A 101 28.28 0.08 -16.13
CA LEU A 101 27.83 -0.69 -14.98
C LEU A 101 26.57 -1.48 -15.31
N LYS A 102 26.70 -2.82 -15.31
CA LYS A 102 25.62 -3.75 -15.65
C LYS A 102 24.94 -4.35 -14.43
N THR A 103 25.72 -4.69 -13.41
CA THR A 103 25.22 -5.46 -12.28
C THR A 103 25.72 -4.89 -10.96
N ILE A 104 24.80 -4.70 -10.03
CA ILE A 104 25.09 -4.47 -8.61
C ILE A 104 24.50 -5.68 -7.90
N GLU A 105 25.33 -6.63 -7.42
CA GLU A 105 24.81 -7.82 -6.71
C GLU A 105 24.21 -7.46 -5.34
N GLY A 106 24.66 -6.36 -4.74
CA GLY A 106 24.11 -5.78 -3.52
C GLY A 106 22.93 -4.85 -3.75
N ALA A 107 22.78 -3.88 -2.85
CA ALA A 107 21.76 -2.85 -2.90
C ALA A 107 22.26 -1.57 -3.60
N LEU A 108 21.38 -0.86 -4.29
CA LEU A 108 21.59 0.51 -4.76
C LEU A 108 20.81 1.46 -3.84
N THR A 109 21.52 2.25 -3.04
CA THR A 109 20.92 3.18 -2.09
C THR A 109 21.32 4.61 -2.39
N ILE A 110 20.34 5.50 -2.51
CA ILE A 110 20.53 6.95 -2.67
C ILE A 110 19.92 7.59 -1.44
N TRP A 111 20.76 8.13 -0.57
CA TRP A 111 20.34 8.59 0.74
C TRP A 111 20.81 10.01 1.01
N ASN A 112 19.87 10.94 1.09
CA ASN A 112 20.17 12.31 1.48
C ASN A 112 20.20 12.46 3.02
N THR A 113 21.38 12.58 3.64
CA THR A 113 21.49 12.54 5.12
C THR A 113 21.08 13.84 5.85
N GLY A 114 20.65 14.87 5.12
CA GLY A 114 20.35 16.19 5.66
C GLY A 114 18.88 16.34 6.02
N THR A 115 18.60 16.71 7.26
CA THR A 115 17.23 16.98 7.74
C THR A 115 16.89 18.47 7.68
N GLY A 116 15.78 18.83 7.03
CA GLY A 116 15.21 20.18 7.00
C GLY A 116 15.41 20.92 5.66
N LYS A 117 14.57 21.93 5.40
CA LYS A 117 14.49 22.66 4.10
C LYS A 117 15.81 23.28 3.60
N ASP A 118 16.76 23.50 4.51
CA ASP A 118 18.09 24.04 4.19
C ASP A 118 19.08 22.95 3.72
N HIS A 119 18.64 21.68 3.62
CA HIS A 119 19.46 20.52 3.23
C HIS A 119 18.81 19.66 2.12
N THR A 120 17.69 20.11 1.56
CA THR A 120 17.06 19.50 0.38
C THR A 120 17.99 19.66 -0.82
N ILE A 121 18.32 18.57 -1.50
CA ILE A 121 19.12 18.62 -2.74
C ILE A 121 18.23 19.21 -3.83
N GLU A 122 18.66 20.33 -4.45
CA GLU A 122 17.85 20.97 -5.49
C GLU A 122 17.67 20.04 -6.71
N GLU A 123 18.71 19.33 -7.11
CA GLU A 123 18.68 18.40 -8.26
C GLU A 123 19.67 17.24 -8.11
N PHE A 124 19.21 16.02 -8.35
CA PHE A 124 20.05 14.81 -8.41
C PHE A 124 19.81 14.05 -9.73
N ASP A 125 20.88 13.76 -10.45
CA ASP A 125 20.86 12.95 -11.67
C ASP A 125 21.62 11.64 -11.47
N LEU A 126 20.96 10.53 -11.80
CA LEU A 126 21.57 9.22 -11.94
C LEU A 126 21.49 8.76 -13.39
N VAL A 127 22.63 8.50 -14.02
CA VAL A 127 22.67 8.04 -15.43
C VAL A 127 23.44 6.74 -15.53
N PHE A 128 22.71 5.63 -15.43
CA PHE A 128 23.25 4.27 -15.54
C PHE A 128 22.69 3.59 -16.79
N ASP A 129 23.39 3.78 -17.91
CA ASP A 129 22.94 3.39 -19.24
C ASP A 129 22.87 1.87 -19.45
N ALA A 130 23.74 1.10 -18.79
CA ALA A 130 23.89 -0.33 -19.00
C ALA A 130 23.35 -1.19 -17.84
N LEU A 131 22.76 -0.59 -16.80
CA LEU A 131 22.36 -1.31 -15.60
C LEU A 131 21.21 -2.28 -15.90
N GLU A 132 21.44 -3.57 -15.75
CA GLU A 132 20.46 -4.63 -16.01
C GLU A 132 19.92 -5.23 -14.70
N GLU A 133 20.73 -5.22 -13.62
CA GLU A 133 20.38 -5.90 -12.37
C GLU A 133 20.85 -5.15 -11.11
N VAL A 134 19.94 -5.05 -10.14
CA VAL A 134 20.23 -4.75 -8.73
C VAL A 134 19.81 -5.98 -7.91
N GLY A 135 20.75 -6.75 -7.39
CA GLY A 135 20.51 -8.06 -6.78
C GLY A 135 19.73 -8.00 -5.48
N LYS A 136 19.82 -6.89 -4.73
CA LYS A 136 19.04 -6.63 -3.52
C LYS A 136 18.12 -5.41 -3.71
N ASP A 137 18.15 -4.46 -2.79
CA ASP A 137 17.19 -3.38 -2.73
C ASP A 137 17.63 -2.17 -3.57
N TYR A 138 16.69 -1.50 -4.22
CA TYR A 138 16.86 -0.19 -4.83
C TYR A 138 16.10 0.83 -3.98
N VAL A 139 16.81 1.62 -3.19
CA VAL A 139 16.23 2.55 -2.21
C VAL A 139 16.62 3.99 -2.53
N ILE A 140 15.63 4.88 -2.55
CA ILE A 140 15.82 6.33 -2.64
C ILE A 140 15.08 6.96 -1.47
N THR A 141 15.77 7.80 -0.70
CA THR A 141 15.16 8.39 0.47
C THR A 141 15.74 9.73 0.86
N GLU A 142 14.92 10.49 1.59
CA GLU A 142 15.17 11.82 2.15
C GLU A 142 15.14 12.93 1.08
N ALA A 143 15.23 14.18 1.53
CA ALA A 143 14.80 15.39 0.83
C ALA A 143 15.52 15.68 -0.53
N PHE A 144 14.92 15.29 -1.65
CA PHE A 144 15.26 15.75 -3.00
C PHE A 144 14.14 16.65 -3.53
N ALA A 145 14.46 17.82 -4.09
CA ALA A 145 13.47 18.64 -4.78
C ALA A 145 13.22 18.14 -6.22
N LYS A 146 14.26 17.62 -6.88
CA LYS A 146 14.19 17.02 -8.21
C LYS A 146 15.08 15.80 -8.32
N LEU A 147 14.54 14.77 -8.96
CA LEU A 147 15.22 13.50 -9.17
C LEU A 147 15.11 13.09 -10.64
N SER A 148 16.24 12.97 -11.33
CA SER A 148 16.32 12.44 -12.69
C SER A 148 17.01 11.08 -12.67
N LEU A 149 16.27 10.03 -13.05
CA LEU A 149 16.78 8.66 -13.13
C LEU A 149 16.75 8.20 -14.58
N GLU A 150 17.92 8.08 -15.18
CA GLU A 150 18.10 7.67 -16.57
C GLU A 150 18.71 6.26 -16.64
N HIS A 151 17.86 5.31 -17.04
CA HIS A 151 18.20 3.92 -17.30
C HIS A 151 17.71 3.56 -18.71
N LYS A 152 18.60 3.06 -19.57
CA LYS A 152 18.26 2.70 -20.97
C LYS A 152 17.86 1.23 -21.13
N THR A 153 18.08 0.43 -20.09
CA THR A 153 17.85 -1.01 -20.00
C THR A 153 16.68 -1.31 -19.07
N ASP A 154 16.08 -2.49 -19.27
CA ASP A 154 15.05 -3.02 -18.36
C ASP A 154 15.74 -3.62 -17.13
N ILE A 155 15.65 -2.94 -15.99
CA ILE A 155 16.28 -3.32 -14.73
C ILE A 155 15.43 -4.34 -13.98
N THR A 156 16.07 -5.42 -13.54
CA THR A 156 15.51 -6.33 -12.52
C THR A 156 16.05 -5.98 -11.14
N VAL A 157 15.15 -5.70 -10.20
CA VAL A 157 15.48 -5.52 -8.78
C VAL A 157 15.17 -6.83 -8.04
N GLY A 158 16.19 -7.47 -7.47
CA GLY A 158 16.09 -8.76 -6.79
C GLY A 158 15.41 -8.66 -5.41
N GLY A 159 15.54 -7.52 -4.74
CA GLY A 159 14.87 -7.17 -3.49
C GLY A 159 13.74 -6.17 -3.68
N MET A 160 13.60 -5.27 -2.72
CA MET A 160 12.61 -4.20 -2.69
C MET A 160 13.07 -3.00 -3.53
N ALA A 161 12.16 -2.38 -4.27
CA ALA A 161 12.38 -1.05 -4.83
C ALA A 161 11.54 -0.05 -4.03
N ARG A 162 12.14 0.97 -3.41
CA ARG A 162 11.40 1.93 -2.58
C ARG A 162 11.87 3.36 -2.70
N VAL A 163 10.91 4.27 -2.87
CA VAL A 163 11.12 5.72 -2.82
C VAL A 163 10.27 6.30 -1.69
N TYR A 164 10.90 6.87 -0.68
CA TYR A 164 10.19 7.34 0.50
C TYR A 164 10.81 8.55 1.19
N ASP A 165 9.96 9.32 1.87
CA ASP A 165 10.35 10.53 2.62
C ASP A 165 11.11 11.56 1.75
N THR A 166 10.70 11.75 0.49
CA THR A 166 11.29 12.76 -0.42
C THR A 166 10.41 14.01 -0.56
N ASP A 167 11.04 15.12 -0.97
CA ASP A 167 10.38 16.41 -1.30
C ASP A 167 10.07 16.52 -2.82
N VAL A 168 10.14 15.41 -3.56
CA VAL A 168 10.03 15.40 -5.03
C VAL A 168 8.57 15.64 -5.42
N GLU A 169 8.31 16.66 -6.24
CA GLU A 169 6.96 16.93 -6.77
C GLU A 169 6.59 16.02 -7.94
N GLU A 170 7.54 15.67 -8.81
CA GLU A 170 7.32 14.85 -10.00
C GLU A 170 8.40 13.77 -10.09
N LEU A 171 7.98 12.50 -10.13
CA LEU A 171 8.88 11.36 -10.18
C LEU A 171 8.62 10.50 -11.42
N GLN A 172 9.64 10.36 -12.25
CA GLN A 172 9.66 9.38 -13.34
C GLN A 172 10.70 8.30 -13.04
N LEU A 173 10.23 7.05 -12.87
CA LEU A 173 11.09 5.91 -12.57
C LEU A 173 11.29 5.06 -13.83
N ASN A 174 12.24 5.48 -14.67
CA ASN A 174 12.54 4.78 -15.92
C ASN A 174 13.35 3.49 -15.69
N GLY A 175 13.23 2.55 -16.62
CA GLY A 175 14.02 1.31 -16.64
C GLY A 175 13.63 0.25 -15.61
N VAL A 176 13.04 0.59 -14.45
CA VAL A 176 12.61 -0.41 -13.45
C VAL A 176 11.51 -1.30 -14.02
N TYR A 177 11.87 -2.52 -14.43
CA TYR A 177 11.03 -3.41 -15.23
C TYR A 177 10.36 -4.50 -14.39
N THR A 178 11.12 -5.17 -13.53
CA THR A 178 10.61 -6.20 -12.62
C THR A 178 11.19 -6.00 -11.23
N VAL A 179 10.34 -6.09 -10.21
CA VAL A 179 10.74 -6.09 -8.80
C VAL A 179 10.35 -7.41 -8.17
N ASN A 180 11.35 -8.14 -7.69
CA ASN A 180 11.17 -9.45 -7.06
C ASN A 180 10.67 -9.34 -5.61
N GLY A 181 11.01 -8.24 -4.93
CA GLY A 181 10.42 -7.81 -3.66
C GLY A 181 9.19 -6.92 -3.84
N ASP A 182 8.97 -6.04 -2.85
CA ASP A 182 7.92 -5.03 -2.91
C ASP A 182 8.40 -3.81 -3.70
N PHE A 183 7.56 -3.29 -4.59
CA PHE A 183 7.72 -1.94 -5.15
C PHE A 183 6.91 -0.97 -4.29
N SER A 184 7.55 0.04 -3.70
CA SER A 184 6.91 0.96 -2.75
C SER A 184 7.23 2.41 -3.05
N ILE A 185 6.19 3.24 -3.24
CA ILE A 185 6.28 4.69 -3.26
C ILE A 185 5.46 5.18 -2.09
N ASP A 186 6.13 5.59 -1.01
CA ASP A 186 5.45 5.89 0.23
C ASP A 186 5.97 7.11 0.97
N SER A 187 5.07 7.81 1.66
CA SER A 187 5.43 8.94 2.53
C SER A 187 6.08 10.14 1.80
N ASN A 188 5.82 10.32 0.49
CA ASN A 188 6.29 11.49 -0.25
C ASN A 188 5.18 12.55 -0.27
N SER A 189 5.15 13.41 0.74
CA SER A 189 4.02 14.33 0.96
C SER A 189 3.84 15.39 -0.11
N ASP A 190 4.92 15.76 -0.81
CA ASP A 190 4.95 16.82 -1.82
C ASP A 190 4.79 16.29 -3.26
N MET A 191 4.80 14.96 -3.45
CA MET A 191 4.68 14.31 -4.76
C MET A 191 3.29 14.48 -5.35
N LYS A 192 3.22 15.06 -6.56
CA LYS A 192 2.02 15.33 -7.35
C LYS A 192 1.86 14.37 -8.52
N GLU A 193 2.96 13.93 -9.13
CA GLU A 193 2.93 13.04 -10.28
C GLU A 193 3.95 11.90 -10.13
N LEU A 194 3.49 10.67 -10.41
CA LEU A 194 4.31 9.47 -10.44
C LEU A 194 4.12 8.75 -11.77
N ASP A 195 5.20 8.59 -12.54
CA ASP A 195 5.21 7.79 -13.77
C ASP A 195 6.25 6.66 -13.69
N VAL A 196 5.80 5.42 -13.89
CA VAL A 196 6.63 4.21 -13.84
C VAL A 196 6.39 3.42 -15.15
N PRO A 197 6.97 3.87 -16.28
CA PRO A 197 6.55 3.42 -17.61
C PRO A 197 7.04 2.02 -17.99
N ALA A 198 8.06 1.48 -17.30
CA ALA A 198 8.67 0.18 -17.62
C ALA A 198 8.15 -0.99 -16.76
N LEU A 199 7.65 -0.71 -15.55
CA LEU A 199 7.29 -1.76 -14.59
C LEU A 199 6.22 -2.68 -15.16
N THR A 200 6.57 -3.95 -15.33
CA THR A 200 5.67 -4.97 -15.88
C THR A 200 5.17 -5.93 -14.79
N TYR A 201 6.02 -6.27 -13.81
CA TYR A 201 5.66 -7.17 -12.72
C TYR A 201 6.18 -6.69 -11.36
N ALA A 202 5.31 -6.73 -10.36
CA ALA A 202 5.67 -6.63 -8.94
C ALA A 202 5.38 -7.97 -8.24
N ASN A 203 6.42 -8.69 -7.84
CA ASN A 203 6.30 -10.09 -7.44
C ASN A 203 5.91 -10.29 -5.95
N LYS A 204 6.13 -9.31 -5.07
CA LYS A 204 5.63 -9.36 -3.67
C LYS A 204 4.53 -8.35 -3.38
N GLY A 205 4.62 -7.16 -3.96
CA GLY A 205 3.62 -6.13 -3.72
C GLY A 205 3.90 -4.88 -4.51
N LEU A 206 2.82 -4.12 -4.74
CA LEU A 206 2.86 -2.76 -5.25
C LEU A 206 2.22 -1.87 -4.19
N ILE A 207 2.96 -0.93 -3.64
CA ILE A 207 2.52 -0.08 -2.54
C ILE A 207 2.67 1.38 -2.96
N VAL A 208 1.57 2.09 -3.10
CA VAL A 208 1.53 3.55 -3.29
C VAL A 208 0.76 4.13 -2.11
N LYS A 209 1.48 4.62 -1.10
CA LYS A 209 0.88 4.93 0.20
C LYS A 209 1.33 6.26 0.80
N GLY A 210 0.37 7.06 1.26
CA GLY A 210 0.68 8.24 2.07
C GLY A 210 1.32 9.38 1.27
N ASN A 211 1.10 9.41 -0.05
CA ASN A 211 1.54 10.49 -0.93
C ASN A 211 0.36 11.46 -1.08
N ASN A 212 0.12 12.30 -0.06
CA ASN A 212 -1.15 13.03 0.05
C ASN A 212 -1.37 14.08 -1.07
N ALA A 213 -0.30 14.62 -1.66
CA ALA A 213 -0.38 15.54 -2.79
C ALA A 213 -0.49 14.84 -4.16
N LEU A 214 -0.47 13.50 -4.22
CA LEU A 214 -0.40 12.76 -5.48
C LEU A 214 -1.69 12.91 -6.26
N GLU A 215 -1.64 13.60 -7.40
CA GLU A 215 -2.78 13.85 -8.29
C GLU A 215 -2.84 12.82 -9.43
N LYS A 216 -1.67 12.35 -9.89
CA LYS A 216 -1.57 11.44 -11.03
C LYS A 216 -0.61 10.29 -10.77
N VAL A 217 -1.01 9.11 -11.23
CA VAL A 217 -0.17 7.91 -11.22
C VAL A 217 -0.28 7.17 -12.56
N SER A 218 0.86 6.71 -13.08
CA SER A 218 0.95 5.95 -14.32
C SER A 218 1.80 4.70 -14.15
N PHE A 219 1.21 3.56 -14.51
CA PHE A 219 1.85 2.24 -14.59
C PHE A 219 1.53 1.60 -15.95
N ALA A 220 1.95 2.26 -17.03
CA ALA A 220 1.49 1.96 -18.39
C ALA A 220 1.68 0.50 -18.86
N LYS A 221 2.68 -0.20 -18.31
CA LYS A 221 3.02 -1.58 -18.69
C LYS A 221 2.76 -2.62 -17.60
N LEU A 222 2.19 -2.25 -16.46
CA LEU A 222 2.01 -3.16 -15.34
C LEU A 222 0.96 -4.23 -15.68
N LYS A 223 1.42 -5.47 -15.81
CA LYS A 223 0.57 -6.62 -16.16
C LYS A 223 0.10 -7.42 -14.97
N GLY A 224 0.93 -7.53 -13.93
CA GLY A 224 0.61 -8.39 -12.80
C GLY A 224 1.26 -7.99 -11.49
N VAL A 225 0.49 -8.09 -10.42
CA VAL A 225 0.99 -7.98 -9.03
C VAL A 225 0.73 -9.31 -8.33
N LYS A 226 1.79 -10.07 -8.05
CA LYS A 226 1.67 -11.43 -7.50
C LYS A 226 1.37 -11.47 -6.00
N GLY A 227 1.54 -10.35 -5.30
CA GLY A 227 1.08 -10.19 -3.93
C GLY A 227 0.16 -8.98 -3.78
N ASN A 228 0.32 -8.19 -2.72
CA ASN A 228 -0.66 -7.17 -2.39
C ASN A 228 -0.46 -5.89 -3.20
N MET A 229 -1.50 -5.42 -3.88
CA MET A 229 -1.57 -4.10 -4.49
C MET A 229 -2.26 -3.12 -3.55
N GLN A 230 -1.59 -2.03 -3.18
CA GLN A 230 -2.09 -1.02 -2.26
C GLN A 230 -2.03 0.37 -2.89
N PHE A 231 -3.17 1.05 -2.94
CA PHE A 231 -3.26 2.48 -3.22
C PHE A 231 -4.01 3.11 -2.05
N ASN A 232 -3.26 3.59 -1.06
CA ASN A 232 -3.82 3.96 0.23
C ASN A 232 -3.36 5.35 0.68
N GLN A 233 -4.25 6.17 1.24
CA GLN A 233 -3.88 7.46 1.84
C GLN A 233 -3.23 8.44 0.83
N ASN A 234 -3.67 8.44 -0.43
CA ASN A 234 -3.24 9.41 -1.44
C ASN A 234 -4.36 10.44 -1.68
N GLY A 235 -4.50 11.40 -0.76
CA GLY A 235 -5.69 12.25 -0.62
C GLY A 235 -6.03 13.18 -1.80
N ALA A 236 -5.10 13.41 -2.73
CA ALA A 236 -5.35 14.16 -3.97
C ALA A 236 -5.62 13.25 -5.19
N LEU A 237 -5.47 11.92 -5.05
CA LEU A 237 -5.51 10.98 -6.18
C LEU A 237 -6.95 10.66 -6.54
N GLN A 238 -7.43 11.23 -7.65
CA GLN A 238 -8.82 11.09 -8.09
C GLN A 238 -9.04 9.92 -9.07
N THR A 239 -7.99 9.42 -9.72
CA THR A 239 -8.11 8.37 -10.73
C THR A 239 -6.99 7.35 -10.62
N ILE A 240 -7.36 6.08 -10.60
CA ILE A 240 -6.46 4.94 -10.71
C ILE A 240 -6.85 4.18 -11.97
N TYR A 241 -6.06 4.34 -13.03
CA TYR A 241 -6.28 3.67 -14.32
C TYR A 241 -5.12 2.72 -14.63
N LEU A 242 -5.38 1.41 -14.53
CA LEU A 242 -4.37 0.37 -14.80
C LEU A 242 -4.73 -0.38 -16.08
N ALA A 243 -4.43 0.24 -17.22
CA ALA A 243 -4.83 -0.21 -18.55
C ALA A 243 -4.23 -1.54 -19.00
N ALA A 244 -3.11 -1.99 -18.41
CA ALA A 244 -2.45 -3.23 -18.78
C ALA A 244 -2.60 -4.34 -17.73
N LEU A 245 -3.23 -4.05 -16.59
CA LEU A 245 -3.27 -5.00 -15.47
C LEU A 245 -4.19 -6.17 -15.81
N GLU A 246 -3.64 -7.39 -15.81
CA GLU A 246 -4.34 -8.63 -16.14
C GLU A 246 -4.69 -9.45 -14.88
N SER A 247 -3.87 -9.34 -13.82
CA SER A 247 -4.05 -10.09 -12.56
C SER A 247 -3.46 -9.37 -11.34
N ALA A 248 -4.09 -9.56 -10.18
CA ALA A 248 -3.57 -9.14 -8.88
C ALA A 248 -3.89 -10.21 -7.82
N ALA A 249 -2.99 -10.48 -6.87
CA ALA A 249 -3.32 -11.44 -5.81
C ALA A 249 -4.30 -10.87 -4.78
N THR A 250 -4.07 -9.64 -4.31
CA THR A 250 -5.03 -8.89 -3.49
C THR A 250 -4.96 -7.40 -3.82
N MET A 251 -6.03 -6.68 -3.52
CA MET A 251 -6.09 -5.23 -3.75
C MET A 251 -6.62 -4.52 -2.50
N SER A 252 -5.97 -3.45 -2.07
CA SER A 252 -6.45 -2.55 -1.02
C SER A 252 -6.41 -1.14 -1.58
N ILE A 253 -7.58 -0.59 -1.88
CA ILE A 253 -7.74 0.77 -2.41
C ILE A 253 -8.64 1.54 -1.47
N THR A 254 -8.02 2.34 -0.60
CA THR A 254 -8.73 3.01 0.50
C THR A 254 -8.17 4.42 0.74
N ALA A 255 -9.01 5.34 1.24
CA ALA A 255 -8.57 6.67 1.65
C ALA A 255 -7.75 7.45 0.58
N ASN A 256 -8.15 7.37 -0.69
CA ASN A 256 -7.59 8.21 -1.76
C ASN A 256 -8.41 9.51 -1.89
N GLY A 257 -8.31 10.22 -3.02
CA GLY A 257 -9.12 11.40 -3.28
C GLY A 257 -10.61 11.15 -3.09
N ASN A 258 -11.35 12.20 -2.72
CA ASN A 258 -12.81 12.10 -2.55
C ASN A 258 -13.44 11.60 -3.85
N ASP A 259 -14.30 10.58 -3.74
CA ASP A 259 -14.99 9.96 -4.87
C ASP A 259 -14.03 9.46 -5.96
N ALA A 260 -12.88 8.91 -5.57
CA ALA A 260 -11.89 8.40 -6.52
C ALA A 260 -12.49 7.35 -7.47
N THR A 261 -12.04 7.40 -8.73
CA THR A 261 -12.43 6.50 -9.80
C THR A 261 -11.36 5.43 -10.03
N VAL A 262 -11.76 4.17 -9.99
CA VAL A 262 -10.88 3.01 -10.23
C VAL A 262 -11.32 2.28 -11.50
N LEU A 263 -10.44 2.25 -12.50
CA LEU A 263 -10.70 1.62 -13.80
C LEU A 263 -9.68 0.50 -14.07
N LEU A 264 -10.18 -0.73 -14.14
CA LEU A 264 -9.39 -1.95 -14.29
C LEU A 264 -9.87 -2.75 -15.51
N PRO A 265 -9.78 -2.17 -16.73
CA PRO A 265 -10.50 -2.66 -17.89
C PRO A 265 -10.12 -4.09 -18.29
N TRP A 266 -8.86 -4.48 -18.08
CA TRP A 266 -8.31 -5.78 -18.49
C TRP A 266 -8.02 -6.75 -17.34
N LEU A 267 -8.37 -6.36 -16.10
CA LEU A 267 -8.17 -7.22 -14.94
C LEU A 267 -9.09 -8.44 -15.05
N SER A 268 -8.48 -9.61 -15.27
CA SER A 268 -9.20 -10.86 -15.54
C SER A 268 -9.39 -11.73 -14.30
N SER A 269 -8.48 -11.59 -13.33
CA SER A 269 -8.47 -12.39 -12.10
C SER A 269 -7.97 -11.62 -10.89
N ILE A 270 -8.61 -11.85 -9.75
CA ILE A 270 -8.11 -11.46 -8.42
C ILE A 270 -7.88 -12.74 -7.61
N GLY A 271 -6.77 -12.81 -6.88
CA GLY A 271 -6.42 -13.99 -6.11
C GLY A 271 -5.32 -14.83 -6.75
N ASN A 272 -4.75 -15.73 -5.95
CA ASN A 272 -3.79 -16.73 -6.41
C ASN A 272 -4.11 -18.10 -5.80
N SER A 273 -3.40 -19.16 -6.18
CA SER A 273 -3.66 -20.52 -5.68
C SER A 273 -3.30 -20.74 -4.20
N THR A 274 -2.68 -19.75 -3.56
CA THR A 274 -2.09 -19.88 -2.21
C THR A 274 -2.81 -19.05 -1.14
N THR A 275 -3.66 -18.09 -1.51
CA THR A 275 -4.28 -17.15 -0.56
C THR A 275 -5.77 -16.95 -0.85
N THR A 276 -6.60 -17.00 0.18
CA THR A 276 -8.02 -16.58 0.16
C THR A 276 -8.18 -15.21 0.82
N ALA A 277 -7.27 -14.30 0.54
CA ALA A 277 -7.23 -13.00 1.21
C ALA A 277 -8.33 -12.05 0.69
N THR A 278 -8.64 -11.04 1.48
CA THR A 278 -9.67 -10.05 1.16
C THR A 278 -9.07 -8.92 0.34
N SER A 279 -9.80 -8.48 -0.69
CA SER A 279 -9.55 -7.23 -1.41
C SER A 279 -10.57 -6.18 -1.00
N ASP A 280 -10.09 -5.02 -0.57
CA ASP A 280 -10.89 -3.97 0.06
C ASP A 280 -10.93 -2.72 -0.82
N PHE A 281 -12.15 -2.23 -1.07
CA PHE A 281 -12.45 -1.06 -1.87
C PHE A 281 -13.33 -0.09 -1.07
N SER A 282 -12.77 1.07 -0.69
CA SER A 282 -13.50 2.06 0.11
C SER A 282 -13.23 3.51 -0.27
N GLY A 283 -14.25 4.36 -0.09
CA GLY A 283 -14.20 5.77 -0.41
C GLY A 283 -14.21 6.09 -1.91
N LEU A 284 -14.74 5.18 -2.75
CA LEU A 284 -14.75 5.31 -4.20
C LEU A 284 -16.05 5.94 -4.71
N GLY A 285 -15.93 6.78 -5.74
CA GLY A 285 -17.06 7.31 -6.52
C GLY A 285 -17.43 6.43 -7.70
N GLN A 286 -16.48 5.65 -8.20
CA GLN A 286 -16.68 4.72 -9.30
C GLN A 286 -15.66 3.58 -9.23
N ILE A 287 -16.10 2.37 -9.55
CA ILE A 287 -15.22 1.22 -9.76
C ILE A 287 -15.71 0.39 -10.96
N GLU A 288 -14.78 0.01 -11.83
CA GLU A 288 -15.09 -0.77 -13.04
C GLU A 288 -14.24 -2.04 -13.15
N PHE A 289 -14.92 -3.17 -13.32
CA PHE A 289 -14.34 -4.49 -13.59
C PHE A 289 -14.83 -5.07 -14.93
N SER A 290 -14.39 -4.48 -16.03
CA SER A 290 -14.87 -4.85 -17.38
C SER A 290 -14.49 -6.26 -17.82
N SER A 291 -13.37 -6.80 -17.31
CA SER A 291 -12.85 -8.12 -17.70
C SER A 291 -12.86 -9.16 -16.58
N LEU A 292 -13.24 -8.82 -15.35
CA LEU A 292 -13.03 -9.71 -14.20
C LEU A 292 -13.87 -10.97 -14.32
N ARG A 293 -13.23 -12.15 -14.37
CA ARG A 293 -13.90 -13.46 -14.57
C ARG A 293 -13.84 -14.35 -13.35
N THR A 294 -12.73 -14.32 -12.63
CA THR A 294 -12.45 -15.21 -11.50
C THR A 294 -11.92 -14.44 -10.31
N VAL A 295 -12.41 -14.79 -9.13
CA VAL A 295 -11.88 -14.30 -7.86
C VAL A 295 -11.63 -15.48 -6.95
N ASN A 296 -10.42 -15.56 -6.39
CA ASN A 296 -10.07 -16.49 -5.32
C ASN A 296 -9.62 -15.70 -4.09
N GLY A 297 -10.44 -15.69 -3.05
CA GLY A 297 -10.40 -14.67 -2.00
C GLY A 297 -11.69 -13.88 -1.95
N SER A 298 -11.76 -12.85 -1.11
CA SER A 298 -13.00 -12.11 -0.85
C SER A 298 -12.93 -10.70 -1.44
N LEU A 299 -14.09 -10.12 -1.76
CA LEU A 299 -14.23 -8.73 -2.17
C LEU A 299 -15.07 -7.96 -1.15
N THR A 300 -14.55 -6.86 -0.64
CA THR A 300 -15.25 -5.94 0.26
C THR A 300 -15.43 -4.59 -0.40
N PHE A 301 -16.67 -4.13 -0.48
CA PHE A 301 -17.04 -2.80 -0.95
C PHE A 301 -17.71 -2.05 0.21
N GLU A 302 -16.95 -1.15 0.83
CA GLU A 302 -17.38 -0.45 2.05
C GLU A 302 -17.31 1.07 1.87
N SER A 303 -18.31 1.81 2.38
CA SER A 303 -18.23 3.27 2.47
C SER A 303 -17.98 3.98 1.12
N ASN A 304 -18.65 3.52 0.05
CA ASN A 304 -18.55 4.11 -1.29
C ASN A 304 -19.78 4.97 -1.66
N SER A 305 -19.60 5.82 -2.67
CA SER A 305 -20.61 6.80 -3.11
C SER A 305 -21.20 6.50 -4.50
N PHE A 306 -20.77 5.43 -5.19
CA PHE A 306 -21.37 5.00 -6.46
C PHE A 306 -22.84 4.57 -6.31
N GLU A 307 -23.63 4.80 -7.36
CA GLU A 307 -25.07 4.44 -7.40
C GLU A 307 -25.33 3.00 -7.85
N ASP A 308 -24.38 2.40 -8.57
CA ASP A 308 -24.51 1.04 -9.12
C ASP A 308 -23.20 0.27 -8.94
N LEU A 309 -23.31 -0.99 -8.52
CA LEU A 309 -22.20 -1.94 -8.48
C LEU A 309 -22.56 -3.17 -9.32
N THR A 310 -21.95 -3.26 -10.50
CA THR A 310 -22.11 -4.40 -11.40
C THR A 310 -20.74 -5.00 -11.72
N ILE A 311 -20.61 -6.32 -11.56
CA ILE A 311 -19.41 -7.06 -11.98
C ILE A 311 -19.81 -7.98 -13.15
N PRO A 312 -19.81 -7.46 -14.39
CA PRO A 312 -20.59 -8.02 -15.50
C PRO A 312 -20.12 -9.39 -15.98
N LEU A 313 -18.81 -9.67 -15.85
CA LEU A 313 -18.18 -10.89 -16.39
C LEU A 313 -17.74 -11.91 -15.34
N LEU A 314 -17.98 -11.64 -14.04
CA LEU A 314 -17.56 -12.53 -12.96
C LEU A 314 -18.37 -13.82 -13.01
N LYS A 315 -17.68 -14.96 -13.13
CA LYS A 315 -18.28 -16.31 -13.22
C LYS A 315 -18.05 -17.13 -11.96
N GLU A 316 -16.83 -17.07 -11.44
CA GLU A 316 -16.36 -17.84 -10.29
C GLU A 316 -15.90 -16.92 -9.17
N MET A 317 -16.57 -16.99 -8.03
CA MET A 317 -16.25 -16.24 -6.81
C MET A 317 -15.97 -17.23 -5.68
N ASN A 318 -14.70 -17.62 -5.52
CA ASN A 318 -14.24 -18.54 -4.47
C ASN A 318 -13.87 -17.75 -3.21
N GLY A 319 -14.89 -17.17 -2.57
CA GLY A 319 -14.78 -16.40 -1.34
C GLY A 319 -16.04 -15.58 -1.09
N ALA A 320 -15.93 -14.62 -0.16
CA ALA A 320 -17.04 -13.76 0.22
C ALA A 320 -17.15 -12.52 -0.68
N ILE A 321 -18.37 -12.05 -0.89
CA ILE A 321 -18.64 -10.68 -1.34
C ILE A 321 -19.37 -9.96 -0.22
N THR A 322 -18.76 -8.89 0.28
CA THR A 322 -19.33 -7.99 1.29
C THR A 322 -19.60 -6.63 0.66
N VAL A 323 -20.84 -6.15 0.76
CA VAL A 323 -21.26 -4.82 0.30
C VAL A 323 -21.92 -4.10 1.46
N GLU A 324 -21.20 -3.19 2.10
CA GLU A 324 -21.60 -2.54 3.35
C GLU A 324 -21.46 -1.02 3.29
N ASP A 325 -22.37 -0.31 3.96
CA ASP A 325 -22.27 1.14 4.18
C ASP A 325 -22.09 1.97 2.89
N ASN A 326 -22.74 1.60 1.78
CA ASN A 326 -22.73 2.38 0.53
C ASN A 326 -24.05 3.18 0.40
N PRO A 327 -24.15 4.40 0.98
CA PRO A 327 -25.42 5.11 1.15
C PRO A 327 -26.07 5.61 -0.16
N SER A 328 -25.31 5.64 -1.26
CA SER A 328 -25.81 6.02 -2.59
C SER A 328 -26.19 4.83 -3.46
N LEU A 329 -25.78 3.61 -3.08
CA LEU A 329 -25.98 2.41 -3.89
C LEU A 329 -27.46 2.09 -4.05
N THR A 330 -27.92 1.97 -5.29
CA THR A 330 -29.31 1.65 -5.65
C THR A 330 -29.46 0.26 -6.28
N THR A 331 -28.42 -0.22 -6.97
CA THR A 331 -28.40 -1.51 -7.66
C THR A 331 -27.11 -2.27 -7.37
N PHE A 332 -27.24 -3.57 -7.07
CA PHE A 332 -26.14 -4.53 -7.04
C PHE A 332 -26.43 -5.70 -7.97
N ALA A 333 -25.50 -5.99 -8.90
CA ALA A 333 -25.71 -7.01 -9.92
C ALA A 333 -24.48 -7.89 -10.18
N LEU A 334 -24.72 -9.20 -10.15
CA LEU A 334 -23.77 -10.27 -10.47
C LEU A 334 -24.38 -11.19 -11.56
N PRO A 335 -24.49 -10.71 -12.81
CA PRO A 335 -25.33 -11.35 -13.83
C PRO A 335 -24.87 -12.75 -14.26
N ARG A 336 -23.61 -13.11 -13.99
CA ARG A 336 -22.96 -14.34 -14.46
C ARG A 336 -22.36 -15.21 -13.36
N VAL A 337 -22.41 -14.76 -12.12
CA VAL A 337 -21.82 -15.50 -11.00
C VAL A 337 -22.62 -16.77 -10.77
N THR A 338 -21.94 -17.92 -10.75
CA THR A 338 -22.58 -19.22 -10.56
C THR A 338 -22.39 -19.80 -9.16
N TYR A 339 -21.38 -19.32 -8.45
CA TYR A 339 -20.99 -19.76 -7.11
C TYR A 339 -20.43 -18.60 -6.29
N VAL A 340 -20.74 -18.56 -4.99
CA VAL A 340 -20.14 -17.66 -3.99
C VAL A 340 -20.04 -18.40 -2.64
N ASP A 341 -18.98 -18.19 -1.86
CA ASP A 341 -18.91 -18.78 -0.50
C ASP A 341 -19.84 -18.03 0.45
N GLU A 342 -19.81 -16.70 0.41
CA GLU A 342 -20.67 -15.87 1.25
C GLU A 342 -21.10 -14.60 0.52
N LEU A 343 -22.37 -14.25 0.64
CA LEU A 343 -22.89 -12.97 0.17
C LEU A 343 -23.44 -12.21 1.37
N ASP A 344 -22.72 -11.17 1.79
CA ASP A 344 -23.11 -10.28 2.89
C ASP A 344 -23.42 -8.88 2.34
N ILE A 345 -24.63 -8.39 2.60
CA ILE A 345 -25.09 -7.07 2.16
C ILE A 345 -25.83 -6.40 3.31
N SER A 346 -25.28 -5.31 3.82
CA SER A 346 -25.80 -4.57 4.98
C SER A 346 -25.70 -3.06 4.79
N SER A 347 -26.54 -2.30 5.49
CA SER A 347 -26.38 -0.84 5.64
C SER A 347 -26.29 -0.02 4.32
N ASN A 348 -26.90 -0.51 3.23
CA ASN A 348 -27.01 0.21 1.97
C ASN A 348 -28.41 0.82 1.85
N ASP A 349 -28.63 1.98 2.47
CA ASP A 349 -29.97 2.55 2.73
C ASP A 349 -30.84 2.82 1.48
N LYS A 350 -30.22 3.01 0.31
CA LYS A 350 -30.90 3.27 -0.97
C LYS A 350 -30.96 2.05 -1.89
N LEU A 351 -30.41 0.91 -1.47
CA LEU A 351 -30.34 -0.28 -2.31
C LEU A 351 -31.75 -0.82 -2.53
N THR A 352 -32.18 -0.90 -3.78
CA THR A 352 -33.53 -1.36 -4.16
C THR A 352 -33.51 -2.70 -4.88
N ASN A 353 -32.47 -2.93 -5.68
CA ASN A 353 -32.37 -4.09 -6.57
C ASN A 353 -31.08 -4.87 -6.34
N ILE A 354 -31.24 -6.17 -6.07
CA ILE A 354 -30.15 -7.14 -5.98
C ILE A 354 -30.42 -8.25 -7.00
N THR A 355 -29.48 -8.50 -7.91
CA THR A 355 -29.65 -9.53 -8.96
C THR A 355 -28.43 -10.44 -9.07
N ALA A 356 -28.66 -11.75 -8.97
CA ALA A 356 -27.65 -12.78 -9.26
C ALA A 356 -28.33 -14.02 -9.86
N ASN A 357 -29.01 -13.85 -10.99
CA ASN A 357 -29.88 -14.89 -11.56
C ASN A 357 -29.15 -16.12 -12.11
N ALA A 358 -27.84 -16.02 -12.35
CA ALA A 358 -27.00 -17.17 -12.72
C ALA A 358 -26.50 -17.98 -11.51
N LEU A 359 -26.72 -17.49 -10.26
CA LEU A 359 -26.20 -18.11 -9.05
C LEU A 359 -26.85 -19.48 -8.85
N LYS A 360 -26.03 -20.54 -8.80
CA LYS A 360 -26.49 -21.94 -8.64
C LYS A 360 -26.28 -22.45 -7.22
N SER A 361 -25.21 -22.02 -6.57
CA SER A 361 -24.87 -22.46 -5.21
C SER A 361 -24.26 -21.31 -4.41
N ALA A 362 -24.59 -21.26 -3.13
CA ALA A 362 -23.97 -20.35 -2.16
C ALA A 362 -23.59 -21.08 -0.87
N GLY A 363 -22.60 -20.57 -0.14
CA GLY A 363 -22.39 -20.96 1.25
C GLY A 363 -23.43 -20.31 2.15
N THR A 364 -23.16 -19.09 2.62
CA THR A 364 -24.09 -18.27 3.43
C THR A 364 -24.61 -17.09 2.62
N ILE A 365 -25.89 -16.75 2.79
CA ILE A 365 -26.49 -15.53 2.25
C ILE A 365 -27.05 -14.72 3.42
N ALA A 366 -26.51 -13.53 3.66
CA ALA A 366 -26.95 -12.59 4.68
C ALA A 366 -27.19 -11.22 4.04
N ILE A 367 -28.46 -10.85 3.85
CA ILE A 367 -28.84 -9.62 3.17
C ILE A 367 -29.85 -8.87 4.02
N LYS A 368 -29.55 -7.63 4.38
CA LYS A 368 -30.41 -6.77 5.19
C LYS A 368 -30.44 -5.34 4.65
N GLY A 369 -31.62 -4.81 4.41
CA GLY A 369 -31.79 -3.45 3.91
C GLY A 369 -33.24 -3.09 3.62
N SER A 370 -33.42 -1.98 2.91
CA SER A 370 -34.71 -1.42 2.47
C SER A 370 -35.09 -1.86 1.04
N PHE A 371 -34.41 -2.86 0.48
CA PHE A 371 -34.65 -3.33 -0.88
C PHE A 371 -36.03 -3.97 -1.04
N THR A 372 -36.56 -3.88 -2.26
CA THR A 372 -37.85 -4.46 -2.64
C THR A 372 -37.69 -5.64 -3.60
N ASN A 373 -36.54 -5.76 -4.30
CA ASN A 373 -36.30 -6.80 -5.28
C ASN A 373 -34.95 -7.51 -5.07
N VAL A 374 -35.00 -8.82 -4.83
CA VAL A 374 -33.82 -9.71 -4.71
C VAL A 374 -33.99 -10.94 -5.58
N GLU A 375 -33.22 -11.08 -6.67
CA GLU A 375 -33.42 -12.13 -7.66
C GLU A 375 -32.31 -13.19 -7.65
N PHE A 376 -32.67 -14.44 -7.32
CA PHE A 376 -31.79 -15.63 -7.29
C PHE A 376 -32.45 -16.83 -7.97
N PHE A 377 -33.01 -16.64 -9.18
CA PHE A 377 -33.92 -17.62 -9.80
C PHE A 377 -33.31 -19.01 -10.08
N ASN A 378 -31.98 -19.11 -10.28
CA ASN A 378 -31.29 -20.38 -10.54
C ASN A 378 -30.64 -21.01 -9.31
N LEU A 379 -30.85 -20.45 -8.10
CA LEU A 379 -30.24 -20.95 -6.88
C LEU A 379 -30.79 -22.33 -6.52
N LYS A 380 -29.90 -23.31 -6.43
CA LYS A 380 -30.22 -24.74 -6.23
C LYS A 380 -29.68 -25.30 -4.93
N LYS A 381 -28.70 -24.64 -4.31
CA LYS A 381 -28.08 -25.09 -3.07
C LYS A 381 -27.62 -23.92 -2.20
N VAL A 382 -27.92 -23.98 -0.91
CA VAL A 382 -27.31 -23.10 0.11
C VAL A 382 -26.81 -24.00 1.24
N THR A 383 -25.50 -24.04 1.46
CA THR A 383 -24.90 -24.94 2.46
C THR A 383 -24.92 -24.39 3.89
N GLY A 384 -24.96 -23.07 4.03
CA GLY A 384 -25.06 -22.35 5.29
C GLY A 384 -26.44 -21.74 5.51
N ASP A 385 -26.45 -20.59 6.18
CA ASP A 385 -27.69 -19.87 6.49
C ASP A 385 -28.17 -19.05 5.29
N PHE A 386 -29.48 -18.95 5.14
CA PHE A 386 -30.14 -18.03 4.21
C PHE A 386 -30.95 -17.03 5.02
N LYS A 387 -30.51 -15.77 5.05
CA LYS A 387 -31.16 -14.68 5.75
C LYS A 387 -31.32 -13.49 4.81
N VAL A 388 -32.55 -13.25 4.36
CA VAL A 388 -32.90 -12.05 3.59
C VAL A 388 -33.93 -11.25 4.38
N SER A 389 -33.66 -9.97 4.59
CA SER A 389 -34.54 -9.07 5.34
C SER A 389 -34.64 -7.73 4.60
N GLY A 390 -35.70 -7.59 3.80
CA GLY A 390 -35.98 -6.41 3.01
C GLY A 390 -37.07 -5.52 3.63
N ASP A 391 -37.61 -4.63 2.80
CA ASP A 391 -38.81 -3.86 3.09
C ASP A 391 -40.07 -4.76 3.23
N GLU A 392 -41.15 -4.23 3.83
CA GLU A 392 -42.42 -4.93 4.00
C GLU A 392 -43.04 -5.44 2.70
N SER A 393 -42.74 -4.80 1.56
CA SER A 393 -43.24 -5.17 0.24
C SER A 393 -42.42 -6.24 -0.49
N MET A 394 -41.22 -6.57 0.02
CA MET A 394 -40.30 -7.52 -0.61
C MET A 394 -40.90 -8.94 -0.65
N ASP A 395 -40.96 -9.56 -1.82
CA ASP A 395 -41.63 -10.86 -2.00
C ASP A 395 -40.82 -12.04 -1.43
N CYS A 396 -41.19 -12.46 -0.21
CA CYS A 396 -40.74 -13.69 0.44
C CYS A 396 -41.47 -14.95 -0.03
N SER A 397 -42.65 -14.84 -0.64
CA SER A 397 -43.45 -16.00 -1.06
C SER A 397 -42.72 -16.87 -2.09
N TRP A 398 -41.94 -16.23 -2.97
CA TRP A 398 -41.10 -16.94 -3.94
C TRP A 398 -39.96 -17.71 -3.25
N PHE A 399 -39.30 -17.10 -2.26
CA PHE A 399 -38.22 -17.73 -1.50
C PHE A 399 -38.73 -18.90 -0.66
N ASP A 400 -39.91 -18.76 -0.06
CA ASP A 400 -40.56 -19.83 0.71
C ASP A 400 -40.87 -21.06 -0.16
N ALA A 401 -41.27 -20.82 -1.41
CA ALA A 401 -41.63 -21.88 -2.35
C ALA A 401 -40.42 -22.55 -3.01
N ASN A 402 -39.36 -21.79 -3.32
CA ASN A 402 -38.26 -22.26 -4.18
C ASN A 402 -36.93 -22.44 -3.43
N ILE A 403 -36.65 -21.66 -2.38
CA ILE A 403 -35.35 -21.64 -1.71
C ILE A 403 -35.36 -22.34 -0.36
N LYS A 404 -36.46 -22.25 0.41
CA LYS A 404 -36.53 -22.80 1.77
C LYS A 404 -36.15 -24.30 1.88
N SER A 405 -36.45 -25.11 0.88
CA SER A 405 -36.17 -26.56 0.88
C SER A 405 -34.73 -26.93 0.49
N ILE A 406 -33.99 -26.01 -0.11
CA ILE A 406 -32.59 -26.23 -0.58
C ILE A 406 -31.54 -25.64 0.36
N VAL A 407 -31.97 -25.01 1.47
CA VAL A 407 -31.10 -24.44 2.51
C VAL A 407 -30.80 -25.52 3.55
N GLU A 408 -29.51 -25.83 3.73
CA GLU A 408 -29.03 -26.81 4.71
C GLU A 408 -28.97 -26.21 6.14
N GLY A 409 -28.68 -24.91 6.26
CA GLY A 409 -28.69 -24.16 7.52
C GLY A 409 -30.05 -23.56 7.89
N LYS A 410 -30.04 -22.39 8.52
CA LYS A 410 -31.24 -21.67 8.92
C LYS A 410 -31.79 -20.81 7.77
N TYR A 411 -33.04 -21.04 7.43
CA TYR A 411 -33.79 -20.16 6.52
C TYR A 411 -34.53 -19.05 7.28
N THR A 412 -34.41 -17.81 6.81
CA THR A 412 -35.16 -16.63 7.29
C THR A 412 -35.39 -15.68 6.13
N CYS A 413 -36.66 -15.33 5.89
CA CYS A 413 -37.06 -14.27 4.98
C CYS A 413 -37.99 -13.33 5.73
N VAL A 414 -37.72 -12.02 5.67
CA VAL A 414 -38.57 -10.97 6.26
C VAL A 414 -39.01 -10.03 5.15
N GLY A 415 -40.32 -9.96 4.93
CA GLY A 415 -40.99 -9.23 3.85
C GLY A 415 -42.44 -9.69 3.71
N ASP A 416 -43.01 -9.55 2.51
CA ASP A 416 -44.35 -10.01 2.16
C ASP A 416 -44.36 -11.51 1.81
N HIS A 417 -45.26 -12.27 2.43
CA HIS A 417 -45.42 -13.71 2.19
C HIS A 417 -46.66 -14.05 1.34
N ASP A 418 -47.41 -13.05 0.87
CA ASP A 418 -48.54 -13.26 -0.02
C ASP A 418 -48.05 -13.74 -1.38
N LYS A 419 -48.68 -14.80 -1.90
CA LYS A 419 -48.30 -15.43 -3.17
C LYS A 419 -48.43 -14.43 -4.32
N LYS A 420 -47.31 -14.14 -4.97
CA LYS A 420 -47.24 -13.28 -6.16
C LYS A 420 -46.66 -14.05 -7.34
N GLU A 421 -47.08 -13.69 -8.55
CA GLU A 421 -46.36 -14.12 -9.74
C GLU A 421 -45.06 -13.31 -9.85
N ARG A 422 -43.94 -14.01 -9.93
CA ARG A 422 -42.62 -13.40 -10.05
C ARG A 422 -41.95 -13.84 -11.34
N LYS A 423 -41.36 -12.90 -12.06
CA LYS A 423 -40.56 -13.15 -13.27
C LYS A 423 -39.19 -12.53 -13.10
N PRO A 424 -38.13 -13.16 -13.62
CA PRO A 424 -36.80 -12.56 -13.62
C PRO A 424 -36.80 -11.26 -14.44
N SER A 425 -36.15 -10.22 -13.93
CA SER A 425 -35.91 -8.99 -14.70
C SER A 425 -34.91 -9.23 -15.84
N THR A 426 -34.00 -10.18 -15.63
CA THR A 426 -33.00 -10.62 -16.60
C THR A 426 -32.85 -12.15 -16.53
N GLY A 427 -32.69 -12.82 -17.68
CA GLY A 427 -32.28 -14.23 -17.66
C GLY A 427 -30.86 -14.38 -17.08
N GLY A 428 -30.58 -15.49 -16.40
CA GLY A 428 -29.19 -15.83 -16.04
C GLY A 428 -28.34 -15.94 -17.32
N ILE A 429 -27.28 -15.15 -17.43
CA ILE A 429 -26.46 -15.12 -18.65
C ILE A 429 -25.33 -16.15 -18.53
N GLU A 430 -25.69 -17.43 -18.69
CA GLU A 430 -24.76 -18.56 -18.48
C GLU A 430 -23.82 -18.82 -19.69
N ASP A 431 -24.25 -18.54 -20.93
CA ASP A 431 -23.69 -19.18 -22.15
C ASP A 431 -22.94 -18.26 -23.13
N THR A 432 -22.72 -16.98 -22.79
CA THR A 432 -21.85 -16.10 -23.60
C THR A 432 -20.63 -15.70 -22.77
N GLU A 433 -19.42 -15.70 -23.34
CA GLU A 433 -18.26 -15.22 -22.58
C GLU A 433 -18.39 -13.75 -22.18
N GLY A 434 -19.20 -12.99 -22.92
CA GLY A 434 -19.31 -11.54 -22.81
C GLY A 434 -18.02 -10.88 -23.29
N ASN A 435 -18.15 -9.87 -24.15
CA ASN A 435 -17.01 -9.13 -24.66
C ASN A 435 -16.67 -8.02 -23.66
N PRO A 436 -15.46 -8.00 -23.06
CA PRO A 436 -15.11 -6.96 -22.09
C PRO A 436 -15.26 -5.53 -22.60
N LYS A 437 -15.06 -5.33 -23.91
CA LYS A 437 -15.18 -4.00 -24.54
C LYS A 437 -16.59 -3.41 -24.47
N ASP A 438 -17.60 -4.25 -24.23
CA ASP A 438 -18.99 -3.78 -24.08
C ASP A 438 -19.20 -3.07 -22.73
N TYR A 439 -18.26 -3.20 -21.79
CA TYR A 439 -18.33 -2.67 -20.43
C TYR A 439 -17.26 -1.62 -20.11
N MET A 440 -16.29 -1.41 -21.01
CA MET A 440 -15.17 -0.49 -20.82
C MET A 440 -15.61 0.97 -21.00
N SER A 441 -15.39 1.78 -19.97
CA SER A 441 -15.52 3.25 -20.06
C SER A 441 -14.25 3.88 -20.64
N SER A 442 -14.38 5.00 -21.35
CA SER A 442 -13.22 5.79 -21.77
C SER A 442 -12.70 6.63 -20.58
N PRO A 443 -11.37 6.74 -20.36
CA PRO A 443 -10.81 7.56 -19.28
C PRO A 443 -11.18 9.05 -19.38
N ASP A 444 -11.53 9.53 -20.58
CA ASP A 444 -11.88 10.93 -20.84
C ASP A 444 -13.34 11.28 -20.53
N ASP A 445 -14.18 10.30 -20.17
CA ASP A 445 -15.61 10.52 -19.86
C ASP A 445 -15.84 11.05 -18.43
N ASN A 446 -14.93 11.90 -17.96
CA ASN A 446 -15.06 12.54 -16.64
C ASN A 446 -15.98 13.78 -16.76
N GLY A 447 -17.29 13.55 -16.61
CA GLY A 447 -18.25 14.58 -16.22
C GLY A 447 -19.19 15.10 -17.32
N GLY A 448 -20.13 14.25 -17.77
CA GLY A 448 -21.26 14.66 -18.59
C GLY A 448 -22.53 13.90 -18.20
N ASN A 449 -23.34 14.49 -17.34
CA ASN A 449 -24.68 14.00 -16.98
C ASN A 449 -25.55 13.73 -18.23
N GLY A 450 -25.99 12.48 -18.37
CA GLY A 450 -27.28 12.11 -18.94
C GLY A 450 -27.31 11.73 -20.43
N GLY A 451 -27.82 10.52 -20.70
CA GLY A 451 -28.45 10.22 -21.98
C GLY A 451 -28.44 8.75 -22.36
N SER A 452 -29.57 8.07 -22.12
CA SER A 452 -29.87 6.74 -22.65
C SER A 452 -29.44 6.55 -24.11
N GLY A 453 -28.63 5.54 -24.38
CA GLY A 453 -28.26 5.10 -25.72
C GLY A 453 -28.65 3.64 -25.94
N GLY A 454 -29.90 3.40 -26.33
CA GLY A 454 -30.36 2.09 -26.79
C GLY A 454 -29.62 1.69 -28.06
N GLY A 455 -28.79 0.64 -27.97
CA GLY A 455 -28.14 0.03 -29.13
C GLY A 455 -29.13 -0.85 -29.90
N SER A 456 -29.54 -0.39 -31.08
CA SER A 456 -30.07 -1.27 -32.13
C SER A 456 -29.32 -0.95 -33.42
N GLY A 457 -28.45 -1.89 -33.80
CA GLY A 457 -27.67 -1.80 -35.03
C GLY A 457 -28.43 -2.28 -36.26
N GLY A 458 -28.16 -1.62 -37.38
CA GLY A 458 -28.01 -2.27 -38.69
C GLY A 458 -29.21 -2.22 -39.64
N GLY A 459 -29.12 -1.38 -40.67
CA GLY A 459 -29.97 -1.46 -41.86
C GLY A 459 -29.68 -0.36 -42.89
N SER A 460 -29.01 -0.75 -43.98
CA SER A 460 -28.48 0.10 -45.06
C SER A 460 -29.51 0.56 -46.10
N SER A 461 -29.11 1.59 -46.87
CA SER A 461 -29.47 1.93 -48.26
C SER A 461 -30.68 2.83 -48.54
N GLY A 462 -30.49 3.79 -49.48
CA GLY A 462 -31.60 4.38 -50.24
C GLY A 462 -31.50 5.88 -50.55
N SER A 463 -30.90 6.20 -51.68
CA SER A 463 -30.90 7.47 -52.43
C SER A 463 -32.27 8.10 -52.73
N GLY A 464 -32.35 9.44 -52.91
CA GLY A 464 -33.40 10.07 -53.73
C GLY A 464 -33.82 11.51 -53.41
N SER A 465 -33.19 12.48 -54.09
CA SER A 465 -33.72 13.71 -54.74
C SER A 465 -35.03 14.43 -54.30
N GLY A 466 -34.97 15.77 -54.32
CA GLY A 466 -36.02 16.68 -54.83
C GLY A 466 -36.67 17.58 -53.77
N SER A 467 -36.25 18.84 -53.64
CA SER A 467 -36.81 20.05 -54.30
C SER A 467 -37.98 20.70 -53.54
N GLY A 468 -37.88 22.01 -53.25
CA GLY A 468 -39.03 22.82 -52.84
C GLY A 468 -38.71 24.09 -52.08
N SER A 469 -38.63 25.20 -52.81
CA SER A 469 -38.46 26.60 -52.39
C SER A 469 -39.57 27.16 -51.50
N GLY A 470 -39.23 28.15 -50.66
CA GLY A 470 -40.23 29.04 -50.04
C GLY A 470 -39.61 30.17 -49.20
N SER A 471 -39.57 31.36 -49.78
CA SER A 471 -39.17 32.65 -49.17
C SER A 471 -40.09 33.13 -48.05
N GLY A 472 -39.56 33.84 -47.05
CA GLY A 472 -40.36 34.65 -46.13
C GLY A 472 -39.50 35.37 -45.09
N ASN A 473 -39.42 36.70 -45.20
CA ASN A 473 -38.61 37.63 -44.42
C ASN A 473 -39.41 38.16 -43.21
N SER A 474 -38.80 38.33 -42.03
CA SER A 474 -39.14 39.39 -41.06
C SER A 474 -38.25 39.37 -39.82
N ASP A 475 -37.65 40.53 -39.53
CA ASP A 475 -36.90 40.91 -38.33
C ASP A 475 -37.74 40.89 -37.02
N GLY A 476 -37.06 40.75 -35.88
CA GLY A 476 -37.63 41.06 -34.56
C GLY A 476 -36.70 40.72 -33.38
N ASP A 477 -36.02 41.74 -32.86
CA ASP A 477 -35.29 41.78 -31.58
C ASP A 477 -35.98 41.09 -30.39
N LYS A 478 -35.18 40.48 -29.48
CA LYS A 478 -35.16 40.78 -28.02
C LYS A 478 -34.29 39.83 -27.19
N GLY A 479 -33.32 40.41 -26.49
CA GLY A 479 -33.27 40.43 -25.02
C GLY A 479 -32.82 39.18 -24.26
N GLY A 480 -31.60 39.21 -23.72
CA GLY A 480 -31.14 38.31 -22.67
C GLY A 480 -31.86 38.53 -21.34
N SER A 481 -32.00 37.47 -20.54
CA SER A 481 -32.50 37.54 -19.16
C SER A 481 -31.59 36.78 -18.20
N LYS A 482 -31.12 37.50 -17.17
CA LYS A 482 -30.58 36.97 -15.92
C LYS A 482 -31.75 36.69 -14.96
N GLY A 483 -31.81 35.52 -14.33
CA GLY A 483 -32.74 35.21 -13.25
C GLY A 483 -32.01 35.13 -11.90
N GLY A 484 -32.18 36.13 -11.05
CA GLY A 484 -31.69 36.15 -9.66
C GLY A 484 -32.81 35.78 -8.66
N LEU A 485 -32.44 35.08 -7.59
CA LEU A 485 -33.35 34.59 -6.55
C LEU A 485 -34.01 35.72 -5.73
N SER A 486 -35.28 35.50 -5.39
CA SER A 486 -36.14 36.40 -4.62
C SER A 486 -35.62 36.70 -3.21
N THR A 487 -35.75 37.96 -2.80
CA THR A 487 -35.35 38.55 -1.52
C THR A 487 -35.87 37.80 -0.28
N GLY A 488 -36.95 37.02 -0.40
CA GLY A 488 -37.47 36.17 0.67
C GLY A 488 -36.58 34.96 1.01
N ALA A 489 -35.86 34.41 0.04
CA ALA A 489 -34.97 33.25 0.25
C ALA A 489 -33.66 33.63 0.98
N LYS A 490 -33.20 34.88 0.82
CA LYS A 490 -31.97 35.37 1.45
C LYS A 490 -32.13 35.60 2.97
N ALA A 491 -33.33 35.92 3.43
CA ALA A 491 -33.59 36.16 4.85
C ALA A 491 -33.75 34.86 5.68
N GLY A 492 -34.22 33.77 5.07
CA GLY A 492 -34.38 32.48 5.76
C GLY A 492 -33.06 31.72 5.98
N ILE A 493 -32.13 31.82 5.04
CA ILE A 493 -30.84 31.10 5.09
C ILE A 493 -29.90 31.72 6.15
N GLY A 494 -30.00 33.03 6.41
CA GLY A 494 -29.12 33.70 7.38
C GLY A 494 -29.33 33.29 8.84
N ILE A 495 -30.55 32.91 9.24
CA ILE A 495 -30.88 32.56 10.63
C ILE A 495 -30.62 31.08 10.92
N GLY A 496 -30.85 30.20 9.94
CA GLY A 496 -30.62 28.75 10.08
C GLY A 496 -29.14 28.38 10.24
N VAL A 497 -28.24 29.05 9.51
CA VAL A 497 -26.80 28.75 9.55
C VAL A 497 -26.17 29.16 10.88
N ALA A 498 -26.62 30.25 11.51
CA ALA A 498 -26.09 30.68 12.79
C ALA A 498 -26.39 29.68 13.93
N ILE A 499 -27.56 29.04 13.90
CA ILE A 499 -27.95 28.05 14.91
C ILE A 499 -27.16 26.75 14.74
N ILE A 500 -26.94 26.31 13.50
CA ILE A 500 -26.16 25.09 13.20
C ILE A 500 -24.69 25.29 13.59
N VAL A 501 -24.10 26.45 13.32
CA VAL A 501 -22.70 26.74 13.71
C VAL A 501 -22.53 26.78 15.23
N VAL A 502 -23.49 27.35 15.96
CA VAL A 502 -23.44 27.35 17.44
C VAL A 502 -23.58 25.93 18.00
N LEU A 503 -24.45 25.09 17.42
CA LEU A 503 -24.59 23.69 17.85
C LEU A 503 -23.34 22.85 17.55
N LEU A 504 -22.67 23.08 16.42
CA LEU A 504 -21.41 22.40 16.09
C LEU A 504 -20.25 22.83 17.02
N ILE A 505 -20.19 24.11 17.40
CA ILE A 505 -19.18 24.59 18.36
C ILE A 505 -19.43 24.00 19.75
N VAL A 506 -20.69 23.95 20.20
CA VAL A 506 -21.06 23.32 21.48
C VAL A 506 -20.76 21.82 21.46
N GLY A 507 -21.04 21.13 20.36
CA GLY A 507 -20.70 19.70 20.17
C GLY A 507 -19.19 19.45 20.21
N ALA A 508 -18.39 20.28 19.54
CA ALA A 508 -16.94 20.17 19.53
C ALA A 508 -16.33 20.43 20.93
N VAL A 509 -16.88 21.39 21.69
CA VAL A 509 -16.45 21.67 23.07
C VAL A 509 -16.83 20.51 24.01
N MET A 510 -18.04 19.94 23.88
CA MET A 510 -18.42 18.76 24.66
C MET A 510 -17.55 17.55 24.34
N PHE A 511 -17.24 17.31 23.06
CA PHE A 511 -16.36 16.23 22.63
C PHE A 511 -14.93 16.42 23.16
N TRP A 512 -14.40 17.64 23.12
CA TRP A 512 -13.08 17.95 23.68
C TRP A 512 -13.02 17.80 25.21
N LEU A 513 -14.07 18.20 25.93
CA LEU A 513 -14.17 18.01 27.39
C LEU A 513 -14.36 16.54 27.77
N TRP A 514 -15.08 15.76 26.96
CA TRP A 514 -15.22 14.32 27.13
C TRP A 514 -13.88 13.58 26.91
N ARG A 515 -13.13 13.99 25.88
CA ARG A 515 -11.78 13.47 25.61
C ARG A 515 -10.77 13.83 26.71
N ARG A 516 -10.90 15.01 27.33
CA ARG A 516 -10.12 15.41 28.51
C ARG A 516 -10.50 14.64 29.78
N ARG A 517 -11.74 14.18 29.92
CA ARG A 517 -12.19 13.39 31.08
C ARG A 517 -11.77 11.92 31.03
N GLN A 518 -11.37 11.40 29.87
CA GLN A 518 -10.84 10.03 29.73
C GLN A 518 -9.34 9.89 30.05
N THR A 519 -8.64 10.97 30.39
CA THR A 519 -7.21 10.94 30.79
C THR A 519 -6.97 11.25 32.28
N ALA A 520 -8.02 11.22 33.11
CA ALA A 520 -7.89 11.44 34.55
C ALA A 520 -8.28 10.19 35.36
N ALA A 521 -7.30 9.33 35.65
CA ALA A 521 -7.35 8.46 36.84
C ALA A 521 -6.67 9.19 38.02
N PRO A 522 -7.21 9.09 39.25
CA PRO A 522 -6.74 9.84 40.42
C PRO A 522 -5.41 9.31 40.95
N GLY A 523 -4.52 10.23 41.30
CA GLY A 523 -3.10 9.93 41.55
C GLY A 523 -2.73 9.44 42.94
N GLU A 524 -1.44 9.16 43.10
CA GLU A 524 -0.75 9.23 44.39
C GLU A 524 0.61 9.95 44.29
N LYS A 525 0.63 11.08 45.02
CA LYS A 525 1.69 11.64 45.88
C LYS A 525 3.10 11.86 45.32
N ARG A 526 3.40 13.16 45.20
CA ARG A 526 4.74 13.76 45.20
C ARG A 526 5.46 13.53 46.54
N LEU A 527 6.71 13.08 46.47
CA LEU A 527 7.86 13.55 47.27
C LEU A 527 8.95 13.87 46.23
N GLY A 528 9.77 14.90 46.26
CA GLY A 528 10.26 15.75 47.34
C GLY A 528 11.71 16.07 46.94
N SER A 529 12.02 17.36 46.82
CA SER A 529 13.31 17.94 46.39
C SER A 529 14.54 17.37 47.13
N SER A 530 15.66 17.15 46.41
CA SER A 530 17.01 17.48 46.91
C SER A 530 18.02 17.41 45.75
N GLY A 531 18.85 18.45 45.63
CA GLY A 531 19.88 18.56 44.61
C GLY A 531 21.25 18.00 45.01
N SER A 532 22.22 18.43 44.19
CA SER A 532 23.67 18.35 44.39
C SER A 532 24.37 17.02 44.06
N GLY A 533 25.15 17.08 42.98
CA GLY A 533 26.52 16.58 42.86
C GLY A 533 26.85 15.17 43.35
N SER A 534 27.16 14.27 42.42
CA SER A 534 28.51 13.67 42.31
C SER A 534 28.53 12.55 41.28
N THR A 535 29.59 12.55 40.48
CA THR A 535 30.05 11.42 39.68
C THR A 535 30.24 10.18 40.56
N LYS A 536 29.59 9.06 40.20
CA LYS A 536 30.04 7.72 40.59
C LYS A 536 29.99 6.76 39.41
N LYS A 537 31.17 6.23 39.08
CA LYS A 537 31.39 5.03 38.27
C LYS A 537 30.94 3.84 39.14
N GLY A 538 29.88 3.14 38.75
CA GLY A 538 29.32 2.02 39.50
C GLY A 538 28.81 0.93 38.58
N ILE A 539 29.11 -0.31 38.94
CA ILE A 539 28.65 -1.55 38.31
C ILE A 539 27.12 -1.60 38.35
N PHE A 540 26.49 -1.99 37.25
CA PHE A 540 25.04 -2.14 37.14
C PHE A 540 24.56 -3.26 38.08
N ASP A 541 23.71 -2.93 39.06
CA ASP A 541 23.03 -3.89 39.94
C ASP A 541 21.57 -4.02 39.48
N GLY A 542 21.18 -5.22 39.05
CA GLY A 542 19.92 -5.52 38.37
C GLY A 542 18.68 -5.58 39.27
N GLN A 543 18.54 -4.69 40.25
CA GLN A 543 17.42 -4.71 41.20
C GLN A 543 16.23 -3.79 40.87
N GLN A 544 16.22 -3.12 39.70
CA GLN A 544 15.08 -2.28 39.28
C GLN A 544 14.51 -2.67 37.92
N MET A 545 14.21 -3.95 37.71
CA MET A 545 13.35 -4.36 36.60
C MET A 545 12.18 -5.17 37.14
N GLY A 546 10.99 -4.64 36.88
CA GLY A 546 9.72 -5.33 37.09
C GLY A 546 9.66 -6.60 36.26
N VAL A 547 8.82 -7.52 36.73
CA VAL A 547 8.72 -8.90 36.28
C VAL A 547 8.44 -8.96 34.77
N GLN A 548 9.34 -9.65 34.07
CA GLN A 548 9.41 -9.94 32.62
C GLN A 548 10.28 -8.98 31.79
N THR A 549 11.49 -9.44 31.49
CA THR A 549 12.32 -8.86 30.45
C THR A 549 12.85 -10.00 29.59
N LYS A 550 12.37 -10.05 28.34
CA LYS A 550 12.85 -11.00 27.33
C LYS A 550 14.12 -10.42 26.72
N ILE A 551 15.22 -11.16 26.79
CA ILE A 551 16.47 -10.81 26.09
C ILE A 551 16.66 -11.85 25.00
N GLU A 552 16.44 -11.46 23.75
CA GLU A 552 16.77 -12.27 22.57
C GLU A 552 18.13 -11.83 22.03
N ALA A 553 19.10 -12.75 22.00
CA ALA A 553 20.38 -12.55 21.34
C ALA A 553 20.41 -13.44 20.09
N THR A 554 20.24 -12.85 18.92
CA THR A 554 20.50 -13.49 17.63
C THR A 554 21.88 -13.08 17.16
N ASN A 555 22.80 -14.04 16.98
CA ASN A 555 24.08 -13.78 16.35
C ASN A 555 24.36 -14.77 15.22
N PRO A 556 24.46 -14.30 13.96
CA PRO A 556 25.35 -14.89 12.98
C PRO A 556 26.81 -14.45 13.24
N SER A 557 27.76 -15.25 12.76
CA SER A 557 29.21 -15.10 12.96
C SER A 557 29.78 -13.78 12.39
N PRO A 558 30.89 -13.23 12.96
CA PRO A 558 31.66 -13.73 14.10
C PRO A 558 31.19 -13.20 15.47
N SER A 559 31.30 -14.07 16.48
CA SER A 559 30.67 -13.94 17.80
C SER A 559 31.23 -12.80 18.66
N PRO A 560 30.39 -12.08 19.44
CA PRO A 560 30.85 -11.11 20.43
C PRO A 560 31.47 -11.81 21.63
N SER A 561 32.48 -11.17 22.23
CA SER A 561 33.03 -11.56 23.53
C SER A 561 32.05 -11.16 24.64
N ILE A 562 31.32 -12.13 25.18
CA ILE A 562 30.42 -11.92 26.32
C ILE A 562 31.27 -11.76 27.58
N GLY A 563 31.44 -10.51 28.03
CA GLY A 563 31.79 -10.21 29.41
C GLY A 563 30.64 -10.64 30.34
N THR A 564 30.99 -11.31 31.43
CA THR A 564 30.12 -11.87 32.50
C THR A 564 28.76 -11.20 32.70
N LEU A 565 27.68 -11.92 32.39
CA LEU A 565 26.31 -11.62 32.83
C LEU A 565 26.00 -12.42 34.11
N ASN A 566 25.54 -11.74 35.17
CA ASN A 566 25.20 -12.37 36.45
C ASN A 566 23.69 -12.37 36.62
N PHE A 567 23.06 -13.55 36.58
CA PHE A 567 21.62 -13.69 36.76
C PHE A 567 21.29 -14.09 38.21
N GLY A 568 20.32 -13.40 38.81
CA GLY A 568 19.79 -13.76 40.13
C GLY A 568 19.16 -15.17 40.16
N ARG A 569 18.94 -15.71 41.36
CA ARG A 569 18.64 -17.14 41.64
C ARG A 569 17.48 -17.80 40.89
N ASN A 570 16.65 -17.07 40.13
CA ASN A 570 15.43 -17.60 39.49
C ASN A 570 15.37 -17.40 37.97
N SER A 571 16.49 -17.17 37.29
CA SER A 571 16.49 -17.05 35.82
C SER A 571 16.55 -18.44 35.16
N LEU A 572 15.48 -18.82 34.47
CA LEU A 572 15.44 -19.98 33.57
C LEU A 572 16.03 -19.57 32.21
N ILE A 573 16.97 -20.37 31.70
CA ILE A 573 17.51 -20.24 30.34
C ILE A 573 16.97 -21.41 29.55
N GLU A 574 16.05 -21.17 28.61
CA GLU A 574 15.68 -22.16 27.59
C GLU A 574 16.50 -21.92 26.32
N SER A 575 17.04 -23.00 25.76
CA SER A 575 17.76 -22.97 24.48
C SER A 575 17.07 -23.94 23.53
N THR A 576 16.58 -23.42 22.41
CA THR A 576 15.97 -24.18 21.33
C THR A 576 17.01 -24.39 20.21
N GLY A 577 17.87 -25.39 20.37
CA GLY A 577 18.85 -25.79 19.35
C GLY A 577 19.48 -27.15 19.64
N GLY A 578 19.61 -28.00 18.61
CA GLY A 578 20.10 -29.38 18.74
C GLY A 578 21.52 -29.46 19.31
N PHE A 579 21.70 -30.25 20.37
CA PHE A 579 22.98 -30.40 21.06
C PHE A 579 23.91 -31.38 20.32
N THR A 580 25.14 -30.95 20.03
CA THR A 580 26.25 -31.82 19.59
C THR A 580 27.20 -32.10 20.75
N GLU A 581 27.95 -33.20 20.71
CA GLU A 581 28.84 -33.61 21.80
C GLU A 581 29.93 -32.56 22.15
N LYS A 582 30.27 -31.69 21.17
CA LYS A 582 31.15 -30.52 21.37
C LYS A 582 30.53 -29.44 22.27
N SER A 583 29.22 -29.21 22.22
CA SER A 583 28.57 -28.21 23.08
C SER A 583 28.48 -28.69 24.54
N LEU A 584 28.40 -30.00 24.77
CA LEU A 584 28.38 -30.57 26.13
C LEU A 584 29.72 -30.40 26.88
N ASN A 585 30.85 -30.42 26.17
CA ASN A 585 32.17 -30.22 26.77
C ASN A 585 32.48 -28.75 27.09
N ALA A 586 31.88 -27.80 26.37
CA ALA A 586 31.97 -26.37 26.70
C ALA A 586 31.24 -26.03 28.02
N TRP A 587 30.17 -26.76 28.35
CA TRP A 587 29.38 -26.54 29.57
C TRP A 587 30.01 -27.12 30.85
N LYS A 588 31.00 -28.03 30.75
CA LYS A 588 31.71 -28.57 31.93
C LYS A 588 32.71 -27.59 32.57
N THR A 589 32.94 -26.42 31.98
CA THR A 589 33.97 -25.45 32.43
C THR A 589 33.41 -24.27 33.24
N ILE A 590 32.17 -24.36 33.76
CA ILE A 590 31.68 -23.38 34.73
C ILE A 590 31.96 -23.92 36.14
N ARG A 591 33.11 -23.53 36.72
CA ARG A 591 33.35 -23.74 38.16
C ARG A 591 32.38 -22.87 38.96
N ARG A 592 31.55 -23.51 39.79
CA ARG A 592 30.85 -22.84 40.90
C ARG A 592 31.89 -22.23 41.83
N VAL A 593 31.84 -20.90 42.00
CA VAL A 593 32.37 -20.28 43.20
C VAL A 593 31.24 -20.24 44.22
N SER A 594 31.21 -21.22 45.13
CA SER A 594 30.44 -21.09 46.36
C SER A 594 31.35 -21.37 47.54
N VAL A 595 31.59 -20.30 48.29
CA VAL A 595 32.26 -20.26 49.59
C VAL A 595 31.53 -21.20 50.56
N SER A 596 32.31 -21.85 51.41
CA SER A 596 31.92 -22.87 52.37
C SER A 596 30.77 -22.49 53.31
N SER A 597 29.74 -23.34 53.38
CA SER A 597 29.08 -23.69 54.65
C SER A 597 28.26 -24.99 54.50
N GLY A 598 28.68 -26.01 55.25
CA GLY A 598 27.85 -27.06 55.85
C GLY A 598 26.97 -27.95 54.97
N GLY A 599 27.35 -29.23 54.88
CA GLY A 599 26.39 -30.32 55.12
C GLY A 599 25.96 -31.18 53.91
N SER A 600 26.64 -32.33 53.79
CA SER A 600 26.08 -33.66 53.54
C SER A 600 25.45 -34.03 52.18
N SER A 601 25.99 -35.17 51.69
CA SER A 601 25.33 -36.33 51.07
C SER A 601 24.92 -36.32 49.58
N THR A 602 25.79 -36.99 48.82
CA THR A 602 25.55 -38.13 47.93
C THR A 602 24.69 -37.98 46.66
N VAL A 603 25.43 -38.14 45.55
CA VAL A 603 25.04 -38.62 44.22
C VAL A 603 24.26 -39.94 44.28
N LYS A 604 23.24 -40.09 43.42
CA LYS A 604 22.92 -41.37 42.77
C LYS A 604 22.36 -41.16 41.37
N GLU A 605 23.02 -41.81 40.42
CA GLU A 605 22.62 -42.05 39.04
C GLU A 605 21.40 -42.99 38.92
N GLY A 606 20.70 -42.88 37.79
CA GLY A 606 19.79 -43.87 37.21
C GLY A 606 19.25 -43.28 35.90
N THR A 607 19.90 -43.45 34.75
CA THR A 607 19.73 -44.56 33.78
C THR A 607 18.35 -45.18 33.74
N SER A 608 17.66 -45.00 32.58
CA SER A 608 16.71 -45.92 31.91
C SER A 608 15.58 -45.14 31.22
N ILE A 609 14.98 -45.43 30.07
CA ILE A 609 15.18 -46.31 28.90
C ILE A 609 14.13 -45.79 27.86
N LEU A 610 14.40 -46.01 26.57
CA LEU A 610 13.53 -45.79 25.40
C LEU A 610 12.10 -46.37 25.50
N LYS A 611 11.11 -45.67 24.92
CA LYS A 611 10.31 -46.08 23.74
C LYS A 611 8.94 -45.37 23.69
N GLY A 612 8.56 -44.91 22.50
CA GLY A 612 7.25 -44.35 22.16
C GLY A 612 7.40 -43.29 21.09
#